data_AF-A0A9J6DXM5-F1
#
_entry.id   AF-A0A9J6DXM5-F1
#
_cell.length_a   1.000
_cell.length_b   1.000
_cell.length_c   1.000
_cell.angle_alpha   90.00
_cell.angle_beta   90.00
_cell.angle_gamma   90.00
#
_symmetry.space_group_name_H-M   'P 1'
#
loop_
_entity.id
_entity.type
_entity.pdbx_description
1 polymer ?
#
loop_
_entity_poly.entity_id
_entity_poly.type
_entity_poly.pdbx_seq_one_letter_code
_entity_poly.pdbx_strand_id
1 'polypeptide(L)'
;MREDCLNEANGMKNVPLFNVEPSLIIPDVMHMGIRIMNRLIDGLLVDPEDHDNRAKVLNPKALSSTLKKIIHEINNCGVKFDVWHDERKGMTFTSLTGGEMKRLLKLLPDKLLGSLPAQTESKTVRLWKLFEEVLDHFEHNVDALSIQNKASQFFETFLELGKDCKSDGESRCLPQRTCFKPEPGHLRPHLARRCSLARPQSSEGRHNAQKGE
;
A
#
# COMPACT_ATOMS: atom_id res chain seq x y z
N MET A 1 -39.51 -29.02 -5.82
CA MET A 1 -38.10 -29.48 -5.94
C MET A 1 -37.25 -28.23 -6.02
N ARG A 2 -36.23 -28.10 -5.17
CA ARG A 2 -35.36 -26.92 -5.07
C ARG A 2 -34.22 -27.05 -6.08
N GLU A 3 -34.05 -26.05 -6.94
CA GLU A 3 -32.91 -25.88 -7.85
C GLU A 3 -31.79 -25.02 -7.20
N ASP A 4 -31.58 -25.16 -5.90
CA ASP A 4 -30.66 -24.31 -5.12
C ASP A 4 -29.31 -24.99 -4.84
N CYS A 5 -28.74 -25.72 -5.80
CA CYS A 5 -27.51 -26.51 -5.57
C CYS A 5 -26.47 -26.46 -6.71
N LEU A 6 -26.37 -25.39 -7.47
CA LEU A 6 -25.23 -25.19 -8.37
C LEU A 6 -24.57 -23.83 -8.11
N ASN A 7 -23.35 -23.88 -7.56
CA ASN A 7 -22.28 -22.88 -7.64
C ASN A 7 -21.82 -22.17 -6.35
N GLU A 8 -21.85 -22.81 -5.18
CA GLU A 8 -21.03 -22.33 -4.04
C GLU A 8 -19.51 -22.47 -4.28
N ALA A 9 -19.07 -23.20 -5.33
CA ALA A 9 -17.66 -23.41 -5.65
C ALA A 9 -16.94 -22.14 -6.19
N ASN A 10 -17.66 -21.14 -6.70
CA ASN A 10 -17.06 -19.96 -7.36
C ASN A 10 -17.20 -18.65 -6.58
N GLY A 11 -17.64 -18.68 -5.31
CA GLY A 11 -17.76 -17.48 -4.48
C GLY A 11 -18.82 -16.46 -4.94
N MET A 12 -19.60 -16.75 -6.00
CA MET A 12 -20.69 -15.91 -6.48
C MET A 12 -22.00 -16.29 -5.80
N LYS A 13 -22.57 -15.37 -5.02
CA LYS A 13 -23.86 -15.57 -4.31
C LYS A 13 -25.09 -15.39 -5.21
N ASN A 14 -24.95 -14.61 -6.28
CA ASN A 14 -26.04 -14.28 -7.19
C ASN A 14 -25.56 -14.51 -8.63
N VAL A 15 -26.49 -14.90 -9.50
CA VAL A 15 -26.24 -14.95 -10.94
C VAL A 15 -26.05 -13.52 -11.47
N PRO A 16 -24.96 -13.22 -12.20
CA PRO A 16 -24.74 -11.89 -12.75
C PRO A 16 -25.78 -11.57 -13.83
N LEU A 17 -26.22 -10.31 -13.87
CA LEU A 17 -27.17 -9.83 -14.88
C LEU A 17 -26.57 -9.82 -16.29
N PHE A 18 -25.25 -9.67 -16.38
CA PHE A 18 -24.51 -9.63 -17.63
C PHE A 18 -23.36 -10.62 -17.57
N ASN A 19 -23.17 -11.35 -18.68
CA ASN A 19 -21.97 -12.12 -18.92
C ASN A 19 -21.06 -11.28 -19.81
N VAL A 20 -20.06 -10.63 -19.22
CA VAL A 20 -19.09 -9.81 -19.95
C VAL A 20 -17.90 -10.69 -20.29
N GLU A 21 -17.56 -10.79 -21.58
CA GLU A 21 -16.37 -11.50 -22.02
C GLU A 21 -15.11 -10.83 -21.45
N PRO A 22 -14.14 -11.57 -20.90
CA PRO A 22 -12.93 -10.99 -20.30
C PRO A 22 -12.14 -10.08 -21.26
N SER A 23 -12.19 -10.35 -22.56
CA SER A 23 -11.56 -9.53 -23.61
C SER A 23 -12.16 -8.12 -23.71
N LEU A 24 -13.38 -7.91 -23.20
CA LEU A 24 -14.08 -6.62 -23.18
C LEU A 24 -13.86 -5.85 -21.86
N ILE A 25 -13.15 -6.44 -20.90
CA ILE A 25 -12.89 -5.81 -19.60
C ILE A 25 -11.69 -4.89 -19.73
N ILE A 26 -11.92 -3.59 -19.63
CA ILE A 26 -10.87 -2.57 -19.60
C ILE A 26 -10.67 -2.11 -18.15
N PRO A 27 -9.47 -2.26 -17.57
CA PRO A 27 -9.19 -1.78 -16.22
C PRO A 27 -9.19 -0.24 -16.15
N ASP A 28 -9.73 0.31 -15.07
CA ASP A 28 -9.68 1.74 -14.80
C ASP A 28 -8.33 2.14 -14.20
N VAL A 29 -7.36 2.36 -15.09
CA VAL A 29 -5.96 2.68 -14.73
C VAL A 29 -5.88 3.97 -13.92
N MET A 30 -6.71 4.97 -14.22
CA MET A 30 -6.68 6.26 -13.53
C MET A 30 -7.13 6.12 -12.07
N HIS A 31 -8.26 5.47 -11.80
CA HIS A 31 -8.74 5.29 -10.43
C HIS A 31 -7.86 4.32 -9.63
N MET A 32 -7.28 3.31 -10.27
CA MET A 32 -6.24 2.49 -9.65
C MET A 32 -5.03 3.34 -9.27
N GLY A 33 -4.58 4.19 -10.19
CA GLY A 33 -3.46 5.09 -9.98
C GLY A 33 -3.66 5.99 -8.76
N ILE A 34 -4.82 6.65 -8.67
CA ILE A 34 -5.17 7.53 -7.54
C ILE A 34 -5.19 6.74 -6.22
N ARG A 35 -5.71 5.51 -6.20
CA ARG A 35 -5.74 4.69 -4.99
C ARG A 35 -4.35 4.33 -4.50
N ILE A 36 -3.45 3.97 -5.40
CA ILE A 36 -2.06 3.64 -5.05
C ILE A 36 -1.33 4.91 -4.61
N MET A 37 -1.52 6.02 -5.32
CA MET A 37 -0.96 7.33 -4.98
C MET A 37 -1.34 7.76 -3.56
N ASN A 38 -2.60 7.63 -3.18
CA ASN A 38 -3.05 7.95 -1.81
C ASN A 38 -2.27 7.15 -0.76
N ARG A 39 -1.89 5.89 -1.06
CA ARG A 39 -1.07 5.06 -0.16
C ARG A 39 0.40 5.49 -0.12
N LEU A 40 0.94 5.93 -1.24
CA LEU A 40 2.29 6.50 -1.28
C LEU A 40 2.37 7.79 -0.46
N ILE A 41 1.36 8.65 -0.59
CA ILE A 41 1.25 9.89 0.19
C ILE A 41 1.03 9.58 1.68
N ASP A 42 0.13 8.66 2.02
CA ASP A 42 -0.14 8.26 3.41
C ASP A 42 1.17 8.03 4.17
N GLY A 43 2.08 7.22 3.62
CA GLY A 43 3.32 6.96 4.34
C GLY A 43 4.45 7.96 4.12
N LEU A 44 4.37 8.78 3.07
CA LEU A 44 5.19 9.97 2.98
C LEU A 44 4.85 10.98 4.09
N LEU A 45 3.65 10.92 4.66
CA LEU A 45 3.26 11.76 5.79
C LEU A 45 3.48 11.06 7.14
N VAL A 46 3.11 9.78 7.27
CA VAL A 46 3.17 9.06 8.55
C VAL A 46 4.60 8.88 9.05
N ASP A 47 5.53 8.45 8.19
CA ASP A 47 6.89 8.15 8.64
C ASP A 47 7.62 9.41 9.16
N PRO A 48 7.53 10.58 8.49
CA PRO A 48 8.07 11.85 8.99
C PRO A 48 7.34 12.39 10.21
N GLU A 49 6.02 12.21 10.32
CA GLU A 49 5.26 12.56 11.52
C GLU A 49 5.75 11.78 12.73
N ASP A 50 5.90 10.45 12.58
CA ASP A 50 6.41 9.57 13.62
C ASP A 50 7.86 9.91 13.99
N HIS A 51 8.70 10.19 13.00
CA HIS A 51 10.08 10.66 13.23
C HIS A 51 10.12 11.96 14.03
N ASP A 52 9.32 12.95 13.63
CA ASP A 52 9.21 14.25 14.30
C ASP A 52 8.67 14.10 15.74
N ASN A 53 7.72 13.19 15.96
CA ASN A 53 7.18 12.88 17.29
C ASN A 53 8.21 12.21 18.20
N ARG A 54 8.98 11.22 17.69
CA ARG A 54 10.08 10.61 18.45
C ARG A 54 11.15 11.63 18.85
N ALA A 55 11.50 12.53 17.95
CA ALA A 55 12.45 13.61 18.24
C ALA A 55 11.97 14.53 19.37
N LYS A 56 10.66 14.85 19.41
CA LYS A 56 10.06 15.66 20.49
C LYS A 56 10.02 14.95 21.84
N VAL A 57 9.78 13.63 21.85
CA VAL A 57 9.83 12.84 23.10
C VAL A 57 11.23 12.88 23.71
N LEU A 58 12.27 12.75 22.88
CA LEU A 58 13.66 12.80 23.33
C LEU A 58 14.10 14.23 23.69
N ASN A 59 13.64 15.23 22.96
CA ASN A 59 13.95 16.63 23.19
C ASN A 59 12.72 17.50 22.87
N PRO A 60 12.01 18.02 23.90
CA PRO A 60 10.83 18.86 23.69
C PRO A 60 11.08 20.16 22.91
N LYS A 61 12.35 20.59 22.79
CA LYS A 61 12.76 21.76 21.99
C LYS A 61 13.19 21.39 20.56
N ALA A 62 13.12 20.11 20.18
CA ALA A 62 13.42 19.69 18.83
C ALA A 62 12.46 20.36 17.84
N LEU A 63 13.02 21.07 16.85
CA LEU A 63 12.29 21.64 15.74
C LEU A 63 11.80 20.52 14.81
N SER A 64 10.58 20.02 15.03
CA SER A 64 9.92 19.12 14.09
C SER A 64 9.58 19.86 12.80
N SER A 65 10.37 19.64 11.75
CA SER A 65 10.24 20.35 10.47
C SER A 65 10.10 19.41 9.28
N THR A 66 10.21 18.09 9.47
CA THR A 66 10.28 17.13 8.36
C THR A 66 8.93 17.02 7.66
N LEU A 67 7.85 16.82 8.42
CA LEU A 67 6.50 16.77 7.86
C LEU A 67 6.12 18.08 7.14
N LYS A 68 6.47 19.23 7.74
CA LYS A 68 6.21 20.55 7.13
C LYS A 68 6.98 20.76 5.83
N LYS A 69 8.24 20.32 5.75
CA LYS A 69 9.04 20.36 4.51
C LYS A 69 8.38 19.54 3.42
N ILE A 70 7.89 18.34 3.74
CA ILE A 70 7.22 17.46 2.76
C ILE A 70 5.93 18.08 2.25
N ILE A 71 5.08 18.60 3.15
CA ILE A 71 3.85 19.31 2.74
C ILE A 71 4.19 20.51 1.86
N HIS A 72 5.27 21.23 2.17
CA HIS A 72 5.75 22.34 1.35
C HIS A 72 6.19 21.87 -0.05
N GLU A 73 6.96 20.79 -0.14
CA GLU A 73 7.39 20.24 -1.44
C GLU A 73 6.23 19.71 -2.29
N ILE A 74 5.21 19.10 -1.67
CA ILE A 74 3.98 18.70 -2.36
C ILE A 74 3.29 19.94 -2.94
N ASN A 75 3.07 20.99 -2.14
CA ASN A 75 2.44 22.23 -2.63
C ASN A 75 3.29 22.92 -3.72
N ASN A 76 4.62 22.87 -3.62
CA ASN A 76 5.55 23.39 -4.64
C ASN A 76 5.49 22.66 -5.98
N CYS A 77 4.82 21.50 -6.06
CA CYS A 77 4.50 20.86 -7.33
C CYS A 77 3.34 21.53 -8.08
N GLY A 78 2.67 22.52 -7.47
CA GLY A 78 1.53 23.23 -8.05
C GLY A 78 0.19 22.55 -7.79
N VAL A 79 0.05 21.85 -6.66
CA VAL A 79 -1.21 21.27 -6.17
C VAL A 79 -1.63 21.96 -4.87
N LYS A 80 -2.93 21.98 -4.57
CA LYS A 80 -3.42 22.47 -3.27
C LYS A 80 -3.51 21.29 -2.31
N PHE A 81 -2.59 21.20 -1.37
CA PHE A 81 -2.47 20.05 -0.49
C PHE A 81 -2.41 20.46 0.97
N ASP A 82 -3.41 20.01 1.73
CA ASP A 82 -3.54 20.23 3.16
C ASP A 82 -3.66 18.89 3.89
N VAL A 83 -3.23 18.88 5.16
CA VAL A 83 -3.25 17.70 6.03
C VAL A 83 -3.91 18.10 7.35
N TRP A 84 -4.82 17.25 7.85
CA TRP A 84 -5.52 17.45 9.12
C TRP A 84 -5.76 16.11 9.82
N HIS A 85 -6.10 16.15 11.11
CA HIS A 85 -6.49 14.95 11.85
C HIS A 85 -8.00 14.81 11.91
N ASP A 86 -8.48 13.64 11.52
CA ASP A 86 -9.84 13.18 11.71
C ASP A 86 -9.88 12.20 12.90
N GLU A 87 -10.81 12.39 13.84
CA GLU A 87 -10.90 11.57 15.06
C GLU A 87 -11.15 10.07 14.78
N ARG A 88 -11.75 9.74 13.64
CA ARG A 88 -12.12 8.37 13.25
C ARG A 88 -11.07 7.73 12.35
N LYS A 89 -10.46 8.51 11.45
CA LYS A 89 -9.54 8.00 10.42
C LYS A 89 -8.06 8.26 10.72
N GLY A 90 -7.76 9.14 11.68
CA GLY A 90 -6.40 9.62 11.94
C GLY A 90 -6.01 10.73 10.96
N MET A 91 -4.72 10.82 10.64
CA MET A 91 -4.23 11.80 9.67
C MET A 91 -4.89 11.60 8.31
N THR A 92 -5.47 12.66 7.77
CA THR A 92 -6.18 12.73 6.49
C THR A 92 -5.65 13.92 5.69
N PHE A 93 -5.73 13.86 4.36
CA PHE A 93 -5.23 14.92 3.48
C PHE A 93 -6.17 15.19 2.30
N THR A 94 -5.89 16.27 1.56
CA THR A 94 -6.67 16.68 0.38
C THR A 94 -6.71 15.60 -0.69
N SER A 95 -7.92 15.19 -1.09
CA SER A 95 -8.12 14.27 -2.22
C SER A 95 -7.56 14.84 -3.52
N LEU A 96 -6.75 14.04 -4.22
CA LEU A 96 -6.14 14.43 -5.49
C LEU A 96 -7.03 14.02 -6.67
N THR A 97 -7.08 14.90 -7.67
CA THR A 97 -7.61 14.57 -9.00
C THR A 97 -6.59 13.80 -9.84
N GLY A 98 -7.03 13.16 -10.92
CA GLY A 98 -6.13 12.44 -11.83
C GLY A 98 -5.03 13.33 -12.44
N GLY A 99 -5.34 14.60 -12.72
CA GLY A 99 -4.36 15.57 -13.22
C GLY A 99 -3.30 15.94 -12.17
N GLU A 100 -3.71 16.13 -10.92
CA GLU A 100 -2.80 16.42 -9.80
C GLU A 100 -1.92 15.22 -9.46
N MET A 101 -2.47 14.00 -9.51
CA MET A 101 -1.70 12.76 -9.38
C MET A 101 -0.57 12.69 -10.43
N LYS A 102 -0.90 12.85 -11.72
CA LYS A 102 0.11 12.81 -12.80
C LYS A 102 1.19 13.88 -12.62
N ARG A 103 0.81 15.07 -12.14
CA ARG A 103 1.74 16.16 -11.86
C ARG A 103 2.67 15.82 -10.69
N LEU A 104 2.14 15.26 -9.60
CA LEU A 104 2.95 14.87 -8.45
C LEU A 104 3.90 13.73 -8.76
N LEU A 105 3.48 12.71 -9.52
CA LEU A 105 4.35 11.61 -9.92
C LEU A 105 5.58 12.10 -10.69
N LYS A 106 5.39 13.10 -11.56
CA LYS A 106 6.46 13.69 -12.37
C LYS A 106 7.42 14.58 -11.58
N LEU A 107 6.91 15.37 -10.64
CA LEU A 107 7.66 16.48 -10.03
C LEU A 107 8.13 16.21 -8.61
N LEU A 108 7.38 15.44 -7.84
CA LEU A 108 7.66 15.25 -6.41
C LEU A 108 8.92 14.42 -6.15
N PRO A 109 9.23 13.32 -6.88
CA PRO A 109 10.38 12.47 -6.56
C PRO A 109 11.71 13.22 -6.47
N ASP A 110 11.94 14.18 -7.36
CA ASP A 110 13.18 14.97 -7.37
C ASP A 110 13.23 16.02 -6.25
N LYS A 111 12.06 16.45 -5.74
CA LYS A 111 11.92 17.37 -4.61
C LYS A 111 12.02 16.68 -3.24
N LEU A 112 11.81 15.36 -3.19
CA LEU A 112 11.93 14.58 -1.96
C LEU A 112 13.38 14.39 -1.50
N LEU A 113 14.34 14.58 -2.41
CA LEU A 113 15.77 14.54 -2.10
C LEU A 113 16.14 15.65 -1.11
N GLY A 114 16.76 15.28 0.02
CA GLY A 114 17.10 16.17 1.14
C GLY A 114 15.93 16.47 2.09
N SER A 115 14.71 16.01 1.78
CA SER A 115 13.52 16.24 2.61
C SER A 115 13.15 15.02 3.46
N LEU A 116 13.69 13.83 3.13
CA LEU A 116 13.42 12.58 3.82
C LEU A 116 14.60 12.14 4.71
N PRO A 117 14.37 11.23 5.67
CA PRO A 117 15.45 10.58 6.39
C PRO A 117 16.38 9.84 5.42
N ALA A 118 17.70 10.01 5.58
CA ALA A 118 18.71 9.46 4.66
C ALA A 118 18.60 7.93 4.44
N GLN A 119 18.06 7.20 5.42
CA GLN A 119 17.89 5.75 5.35
C GLN A 119 16.80 5.32 4.36
N THR A 120 15.71 6.09 4.25
CA THR A 120 14.51 5.72 3.45
C THR A 120 14.35 6.55 2.19
N GLU A 121 15.10 7.65 2.05
CA GLU A 121 15.02 8.59 0.93
C GLU A 121 15.20 7.91 -0.43
N SER A 122 16.34 7.24 -0.64
CA SER A 122 16.69 6.63 -1.94
C SER A 122 15.65 5.60 -2.39
N LYS A 123 15.15 4.78 -1.47
CA LYS A 123 14.13 3.77 -1.73
C LYS A 123 12.76 4.40 -1.99
N THR A 124 12.40 5.46 -1.25
CA THR A 124 11.16 6.21 -1.48
C THR A 124 11.15 6.86 -2.85
N VAL A 125 12.22 7.56 -3.23
CA VAL A 125 12.34 8.18 -4.55
C VAL A 125 12.25 7.13 -5.66
N ARG A 126 12.94 6.00 -5.50
CA ARG A 126 12.87 4.88 -6.45
C ARG A 126 11.46 4.32 -6.58
N LEU A 127 10.75 4.13 -5.46
CA LEU A 127 9.38 3.61 -5.44
C LEU A 127 8.43 4.48 -6.26
N TRP A 128 8.54 5.80 -6.12
CA TRP A 128 7.70 6.74 -6.86
C TRP A 128 8.00 6.76 -8.37
N LYS A 129 9.28 6.72 -8.74
CA LYS A 129 9.70 6.64 -10.16
C LYS A 129 9.23 5.33 -10.81
N LEU A 130 9.37 4.20 -10.11
CA LEU A 130 8.85 2.92 -10.58
C LEU A 130 7.33 2.94 -10.78
N PHE A 131 6.60 3.62 -9.89
CA PHE A 131 5.15 3.72 -10.03
C PHE A 131 4.72 4.56 -11.24
N GLU A 132 5.42 5.67 -11.50
CA GLU A 132 5.23 6.45 -12.74
C GLU A 132 5.45 5.57 -13.97
N GLU A 133 6.55 4.82 -14.02
CA GLU A 133 6.86 3.92 -15.13
C GLU A 133 5.81 2.82 -15.33
N VAL A 134 5.25 2.29 -14.24
CA VAL A 134 4.18 1.29 -14.28
C VAL A 134 2.91 1.90 -14.88
N LEU A 135 2.50 3.08 -14.41
CA LEU A 135 1.30 3.76 -14.93
C LEU A 135 1.46 4.15 -16.40
N ASP A 136 2.62 4.71 -16.77
CA ASP A 136 2.90 5.07 -18.16
C ASP A 136 2.84 3.84 -19.09
N HIS A 137 3.35 2.70 -18.62
CA HIS A 137 3.29 1.46 -19.37
C HIS A 137 1.86 0.95 -19.52
N PHE A 138 1.03 1.03 -18.48
CA PHE A 138 -0.40 0.68 -18.57
C PHE A 138 -1.19 1.60 -19.52
N GLU A 139 -0.79 2.87 -19.66
CA GLU A 139 -1.45 3.84 -20.57
C GLU A 139 -1.03 3.67 -22.03
N HIS A 140 0.23 3.28 -22.30
CA HIS A 140 0.81 3.37 -23.65
C HIS A 140 1.33 2.06 -24.24
N ASN A 141 1.55 1.00 -23.46
CA ASN A 141 2.26 -0.19 -23.92
C ASN A 141 1.59 -1.49 -23.47
N VAL A 142 1.38 -2.39 -24.42
CA VAL A 142 0.58 -3.61 -24.26
C VAL A 142 1.43 -4.85 -23.96
N ASP A 143 2.77 -4.72 -23.88
CA ASP A 143 3.63 -5.87 -23.57
C ASP A 143 3.48 -6.32 -22.10
N ALA A 144 2.79 -7.43 -21.91
CA ALA A 144 2.46 -7.98 -20.60
C ALA A 144 3.69 -8.37 -19.76
N LEU A 145 4.76 -8.87 -20.41
CA LEU A 145 5.97 -9.31 -19.71
C LEU A 145 6.71 -8.10 -19.11
N SER A 146 6.81 -7.01 -19.87
CA SER A 146 7.39 -5.76 -19.37
C SER A 146 6.57 -5.14 -18.22
N ILE A 147 5.24 -5.17 -18.28
CA ILE A 147 4.38 -4.69 -17.18
C ILE A 147 4.64 -5.50 -15.92
N GLN A 148 4.64 -6.83 -16.04
CA GLN A 148 4.85 -7.71 -14.90
C GLN A 148 6.20 -7.45 -14.24
N ASN A 149 7.27 -7.30 -15.03
CA ASN A 149 8.61 -7.04 -14.50
C ASN A 149 8.68 -5.69 -13.75
N LYS A 150 8.09 -4.62 -14.30
CA LYS A 150 8.05 -3.31 -13.65
C LYS A 150 7.20 -3.32 -12.38
N ALA A 151 6.02 -3.95 -12.44
CA ALA A 151 5.14 -4.08 -11.29
C ALA A 151 5.79 -4.90 -10.17
N SER A 152 6.47 -6.00 -10.49
CA SER A 152 7.23 -6.79 -9.52
C SER A 152 8.29 -5.96 -8.82
N GLN A 153 9.09 -5.19 -9.57
CA GLN A 153 10.10 -4.30 -8.99
C GLN A 153 9.49 -3.22 -8.07
N PHE A 154 8.34 -2.66 -8.47
CA PHE A 154 7.59 -1.73 -7.63
C PHE A 154 7.18 -2.39 -6.31
N PHE A 155 6.56 -3.56 -6.36
CA PHE A 155 6.10 -4.27 -5.16
C PHE A 155 7.26 -4.76 -4.28
N GLU A 156 8.37 -5.21 -4.87
CA GLU A 156 9.57 -5.59 -4.13
C GLU A 156 10.16 -4.40 -3.38
N THR A 157 10.33 -3.27 -4.07
CA THR A 157 10.82 -2.02 -3.45
C THR A 157 9.90 -1.57 -2.32
N PHE A 158 8.59 -1.65 -2.54
CA PHE A 158 7.58 -1.34 -1.54
C PHE A 158 7.67 -2.26 -0.31
N LEU A 159 7.85 -3.56 -0.52
CA LEU A 159 7.98 -4.55 0.56
C LEU A 159 9.28 -4.39 1.33
N GLU A 160 10.38 -4.03 0.66
CA GLU A 160 11.67 -3.74 1.30
C GLU A 160 11.60 -2.51 2.20
N LEU A 161 11.00 -1.41 1.72
CA LEU A 161 10.73 -0.23 2.54
C LEU A 161 9.99 -0.61 3.83
N GLY A 162 8.94 -1.43 3.72
CA GLY A 162 8.19 -1.91 4.89
C GLY A 162 8.95 -2.87 5.82
N LYS A 163 10.11 -3.43 5.42
CA LYS A 163 10.95 -4.28 6.26
C LYS A 163 11.97 -3.47 7.05
N ASP A 164 12.63 -2.50 6.42
CA ASP A 164 13.59 -1.61 7.10
C ASP A 164 12.92 -0.82 8.23
N CYS A 165 11.65 -0.53 8.04
CA CYS A 165 10.75 0.06 9.02
C CYS A 165 10.46 -0.81 10.27
N LYS A 166 10.79 -2.10 10.26
CA LYS A 166 10.55 -3.04 11.38
C LYS A 166 11.79 -3.33 12.22
N SER A 167 12.99 -3.08 11.72
CA SER A 167 14.24 -3.36 12.44
C SER A 167 14.52 -2.38 13.59
N ASP A 168 13.87 -1.21 13.62
CA ASP A 168 14.06 -0.17 14.65
C ASP A 168 13.26 -0.42 15.95
N GLY A 169 13.01 -1.68 16.31
CA GLY A 169 12.57 -2.08 17.65
C GLY A 169 11.11 -1.80 18.03
N GLU A 170 10.37 -0.98 17.28
CA GLU A 170 8.95 -0.78 17.53
C GLU A 170 8.20 -0.67 16.20
N SER A 171 7.37 -1.69 15.93
CA SER A 171 6.66 -1.85 14.66
C SER A 171 5.80 -0.63 14.35
N ARG A 172 6.18 0.21 13.36
CA ARG A 172 5.30 1.18 12.66
C ARG A 172 6.06 2.14 11.73
N CYS A 173 6.53 1.68 10.57
CA CYS A 173 6.76 2.60 9.44
C CYS A 173 6.25 1.89 8.15
N LEU A 174 5.41 2.59 7.36
CA LEU A 174 4.82 2.25 6.04
C LEU A 174 4.11 0.88 5.78
N PRO A 175 3.13 0.83 4.86
CA PRO A 175 1.69 0.65 5.08
C PRO A 175 1.22 -0.82 5.14
N GLN A 176 1.95 -1.74 5.78
CA GLN A 176 1.42 -3.11 5.92
C GLN A 176 0.14 -3.17 6.77
N ARG A 177 -0.14 -2.17 7.63
CA ARG A 177 -1.40 -2.08 8.40
C ARG A 177 -2.54 -1.37 7.66
N THR A 178 -2.27 -0.60 6.60
CA THR A 178 -3.28 0.22 5.88
C THR A 178 -3.48 -0.18 4.41
N CYS A 179 -2.53 -0.86 3.77
CA CYS A 179 -2.68 -1.33 2.38
C CYS A 179 -3.81 -2.34 2.19
N PHE A 180 -4.14 -3.12 3.23
CA PHE A 180 -5.17 -4.15 3.18
C PHE A 180 -6.04 -4.18 4.44
N LYS A 181 -6.22 -3.03 5.11
CA LYS A 181 -7.40 -2.89 5.97
C LYS A 181 -8.57 -2.53 5.06
N PRO A 182 -9.53 -3.44 4.82
CA PRO A 182 -10.77 -3.04 4.19
C PRO A 182 -11.39 -1.93 5.04
N GLU A 183 -11.92 -0.88 4.41
CA GLU A 183 -12.65 0.14 5.14
C GLU A 183 -13.72 -0.53 6.03
N PRO A 184 -13.81 -0.17 7.33
CA PRO A 184 -14.83 -0.70 8.21
C PRO A 184 -16.19 -0.15 7.76
N GLY A 185 -16.82 -0.90 6.85
CA GLY A 185 -18.10 -0.56 6.24
C GLY A 185 -18.51 -1.47 5.07
N HIS A 186 -17.59 -2.23 4.46
CA HIS A 186 -17.88 -3.00 3.24
C HIS A 186 -17.61 -4.51 3.28
N LEU A 187 -17.32 -5.11 4.44
CA LEU A 187 -17.21 -6.58 4.55
C LEU A 187 -18.14 -7.13 5.62
N ARG A 188 -19.13 -7.92 5.16
CA ARG A 188 -19.94 -8.77 6.04
C ARG A 188 -19.04 -9.80 6.76
N PRO A 189 -19.36 -10.23 7.99
CA PRO A 189 -18.43 -10.91 8.91
C PRO A 189 -17.94 -12.33 8.52
N HIS A 190 -18.28 -12.85 7.34
CA HIS A 190 -18.11 -14.28 7.04
C HIS A 190 -16.79 -14.67 6.37
N LEU A 191 -15.93 -13.72 5.96
CA LEU A 191 -14.66 -14.04 5.28
C LEU A 191 -13.41 -13.93 6.16
N ALA A 192 -13.53 -13.46 7.41
CA ALA A 192 -12.39 -13.32 8.33
C ALA A 192 -11.85 -14.66 8.89
N ARG A 193 -12.48 -15.80 8.61
CA ARG A 193 -12.13 -17.11 9.23
C ARG A 193 -11.26 -18.05 8.39
N ARG A 194 -10.83 -17.70 7.18
CA ARG A 194 -10.10 -18.66 6.31
C ARG A 194 -8.63 -18.37 6.00
N CYS A 195 -8.04 -17.27 6.45
CA CYS A 195 -6.61 -16.98 6.21
C CYS A 195 -5.66 -17.29 7.38
N SER A 196 -6.08 -18.06 8.40
CA SER A 196 -5.23 -18.43 9.54
C SER A 196 -4.69 -19.86 9.54
N LEU A 197 -4.80 -20.61 8.44
CA LEU A 197 -4.27 -21.99 8.37
C LEU A 197 -3.42 -22.22 7.13
N ALA A 198 -2.18 -21.74 7.20
CA ALA A 198 -1.06 -22.29 6.43
C ALA A 198 0.25 -22.06 7.22
N ARG A 199 0.45 -22.83 8.30
CA ARG A 199 1.79 -23.11 8.81
C ARG A 199 2.21 -24.48 8.28
N PRO A 200 3.39 -24.65 7.67
CA PRO A 200 3.91 -25.98 7.39
C PRO A 200 4.26 -26.67 8.71
N GLN A 201 3.73 -27.86 8.94
CA GLN A 201 4.12 -28.71 10.07
C GLN A 201 5.49 -29.33 9.77
N SER A 202 6.47 -29.07 10.63
CA SER A 202 7.70 -29.83 10.73
C SER A 202 7.40 -31.22 11.29
N SER A 203 7.75 -32.27 10.56
CA SER A 203 7.67 -33.66 10.99
C SER A 203 8.80 -33.99 11.97
N GLU A 204 8.51 -34.03 13.28
CA GLU A 204 9.31 -34.77 14.25
C GLU A 204 8.71 -36.17 14.44
N GLY A 205 9.38 -37.19 13.91
CA GLY A 205 9.07 -38.59 14.19
C GLY A 205 9.71 -39.03 15.51
N ARG A 206 8.90 -39.43 16.49
CA ARG A 206 9.33 -40.25 17.63
C ARG A 206 8.78 -41.66 17.46
N HIS A 207 9.68 -42.63 17.33
CA HIS A 207 9.39 -44.07 17.49
C HIS A 207 9.12 -44.38 18.96
N ASN A 208 8.00 -45.04 19.25
CA ASN A 208 7.71 -45.65 20.54
C ASN A 208 8.18 -47.11 20.54
N ALA A 209 8.91 -47.46 21.60
CA ALA A 209 9.33 -48.80 21.94
C ALA A 209 8.15 -49.68 22.37
N GLN A 210 8.15 -50.94 21.92
CA GLN A 210 7.30 -52.02 22.38
C GLN A 210 7.63 -52.40 23.84
N LYS A 211 6.59 -52.55 24.66
CA LYS A 211 6.63 -53.35 25.90
C LYS A 211 6.35 -54.80 25.53
N GLY A 212 7.27 -55.69 25.86
CA GLY A 212 7.01 -57.12 25.99
C GLY A 212 6.82 -57.46 27.47
N GLU A 213 5.81 -58.28 27.74
CA GLU A 213 5.76 -59.34 28.76
C GLU A 213 4.62 -60.28 28.38
#